data_AF-A0A3D3ETZ4-F1
#
_entry.id   AF-A0A3D3ETZ4-F1
#
_cell.length_a   1.000
_cell.length_b   1.000
_cell.length_c   1.000
_cell.angle_alpha   90.00
_cell.angle_beta   90.00
_cell.angle_gamma   90.00
#
_symmetry.space_group_name_H-M   'P 1'
#
loop_
_entity.id
_entity.type
_entity.pdbx_description
1 polymer ?
#
loop_
_entity_poly.entity_id
_entity_poly.type
_entity_poly.pdbx_seq_one_letter_code
_entity_poly.pdbx_strand_id
1 'polypeptide(L)'
;PTLYRLTREGFVFNNFYTALWQTSTSDGEYVAMTGLIPVGTRSMYRTRNNYMPFALGNQFKRMGVESKAYHNHTYTYYQRNETHPNLGYLFKGKGNGLVLESDVWPESDLEMINATVDEYIGEERFHVYYLTVSGHMNYTFMGNSMAYKNRKLVEDLPYSSDVKAYIACQIELDRALEQLIKKLEEANVADRTVIALSADHYPYGWEKEKLDELAGHEV
;
A
#
# COMPACT_ATOMS: atom_id res chain seq x y z
N PRO A 1 1.86 18.09 4.99
CA PRO A 1 1.67 16.63 4.82
C PRO A 1 1.87 16.25 3.37
N THR A 2 2.55 15.13 3.13
CA THR A 2 2.93 14.69 1.78
C THR A 2 1.72 14.28 0.94
N LEU A 3 0.78 13.53 1.51
CA LEU A 3 -0.48 13.16 0.85
C LEU A 3 -1.25 14.40 0.41
N TYR A 4 -1.37 15.41 1.27
CA TYR A 4 -2.01 16.67 0.89
C TYR A 4 -1.26 17.37 -0.24
N ARG A 5 0.08 17.41 -0.23
CA ARG A 5 0.85 17.98 -1.35
C ARG A 5 0.56 17.24 -2.66
N LEU A 6 0.61 15.91 -2.64
CA LEU A 6 0.37 15.06 -3.80
C LEU A 6 -1.04 15.25 -4.40
N THR A 7 -2.07 15.52 -3.58
CA THR A 7 -3.42 15.83 -4.10
C THR A 7 -3.55 17.22 -4.71
N ARG A 8 -2.55 18.10 -4.56
CA ARG A 8 -2.56 19.46 -5.11
C ARG A 8 -1.63 19.62 -6.31
N GLU A 9 -0.58 18.81 -6.38
CA GLU A 9 0.44 18.88 -7.44
C GLU A 9 0.32 17.76 -8.48
N GLY A 10 -0.40 16.67 -8.16
CA GLY A 10 -0.61 15.53 -9.05
C GLY A 10 -2.01 15.47 -9.69
N PHE A 11 -2.25 14.37 -10.42
CA PHE A 11 -3.58 14.03 -10.92
C PHE A 11 -4.40 13.35 -9.83
N VAL A 12 -5.58 13.88 -9.54
CA VAL A 12 -6.51 13.31 -8.55
C VAL A 12 -7.80 12.86 -9.24
N PHE A 13 -8.12 11.58 -9.10
CA PHE A 13 -9.34 10.99 -9.60
C PHE A 13 -10.39 10.96 -8.48
N ASN A 14 -11.19 12.02 -8.36
CA ASN A 14 -12.18 12.17 -7.29
C ASN A 14 -13.33 11.15 -7.36
N ASN A 15 -13.58 10.58 -8.55
CA ASN A 15 -14.61 9.57 -8.79
C ASN A 15 -13.95 8.20 -9.07
N PHE A 16 -13.07 7.79 -8.17
CA PHE A 16 -12.42 6.48 -8.19
C PHE A 16 -13.02 5.60 -7.09
N TYR A 17 -13.48 4.40 -7.46
CA TYR A 17 -14.20 3.51 -6.56
C TYR A 17 -13.54 2.14 -6.52
N THR A 18 -13.33 1.63 -5.32
CA THR A 18 -13.00 0.22 -5.09
C THR A 18 -14.29 -0.54 -4.84
N ALA A 19 -14.53 -1.61 -5.61
CA ALA A 19 -15.75 -2.39 -5.39
C ALA A 19 -15.64 -3.21 -4.09
N LEU A 20 -16.80 -3.62 -3.56
CA LEU A 20 -16.88 -4.53 -2.43
C LEU A 20 -16.46 -5.93 -2.86
N TRP A 21 -15.16 -6.21 -2.74
CA TRP A 21 -14.60 -7.52 -3.04
C TRP A 21 -14.71 -8.48 -1.86
N GLN A 22 -14.82 -9.78 -2.12
CA GLN A 22 -14.98 -10.79 -1.05
C GLN A 22 -13.72 -10.97 -0.21
N THR A 23 -12.53 -10.76 -0.78
CA THR A 23 -11.22 -10.89 -0.13
C THR A 23 -10.49 -9.55 -0.05
N SER A 24 -11.21 -8.46 0.26
CA SER A 24 -10.73 -7.08 0.47
C SER A 24 -9.39 -6.79 -0.22
N THR A 25 -8.27 -6.83 0.51
CA THR A 25 -6.92 -6.51 0.00
C THR A 25 -6.49 -7.36 -1.18
N SER A 26 -6.63 -8.70 -1.10
CA SER A 26 -6.12 -9.59 -2.16
C SER A 26 -6.89 -9.43 -3.48
N ASP A 27 -8.18 -9.13 -3.41
CA ASP A 27 -9.00 -8.93 -4.60
C ASP A 27 -8.86 -7.49 -5.14
N GLY A 28 -8.70 -6.48 -4.28
CA GLY A 28 -8.35 -5.11 -4.70
C GLY A 28 -6.98 -5.05 -5.38
N GLU A 29 -5.99 -5.72 -4.80
CA GLU A 29 -4.66 -5.93 -5.38
C GLU A 29 -4.74 -6.64 -6.74
N TYR A 30 -5.60 -7.67 -6.87
CA TYR A 30 -5.79 -8.38 -8.13
C TYR A 30 -6.28 -7.44 -9.25
N VAL A 31 -7.26 -6.58 -8.95
CA VAL A 31 -7.76 -5.59 -9.92
C VAL A 31 -6.66 -4.59 -10.27
N ALA A 32 -5.97 -4.04 -9.28
CA ALA A 32 -4.93 -3.04 -9.49
C ALA A 32 -3.77 -3.56 -10.34
N MET A 33 -3.36 -4.82 -10.16
CA MET A 33 -2.19 -5.39 -10.83
C MET A 33 -2.50 -6.03 -12.20
N THR A 34 -3.77 -6.38 -12.46
CA THR A 34 -4.16 -7.15 -13.66
C THR A 34 -5.23 -6.50 -14.53
N GLY A 35 -5.99 -5.54 -14.00
CA GLY A 35 -7.16 -4.97 -14.66
C GLY A 35 -8.34 -5.94 -14.79
N LEU A 36 -8.30 -7.10 -14.13
CA LEU A 36 -9.35 -8.12 -14.20
C LEU A 36 -10.27 -8.07 -12.98
N ILE A 37 -11.56 -8.34 -13.19
CA ILE A 37 -12.54 -8.44 -12.11
C ILE A 37 -12.37 -9.80 -11.41
N PRO A 38 -12.19 -9.84 -10.08
CA PRO A 38 -12.07 -11.07 -9.31
C PRO A 38 -13.40 -11.84 -9.29
N VAL A 39 -13.32 -13.17 -9.21
CA VAL A 39 -14.50 -14.06 -9.17
C VAL A 39 -14.49 -14.90 -7.89
N GLY A 40 -15.46 -14.65 -7.01
CA GLY A 40 -15.53 -15.27 -5.70
C GLY A 40 -14.41 -14.78 -4.79
N THR A 41 -13.76 -15.69 -4.06
CA THR A 41 -12.62 -15.38 -3.18
C THR A 41 -11.30 -15.83 -3.77
N ARG A 42 -10.23 -15.11 -3.40
CA ARG A 42 -8.83 -15.49 -3.64
C ARG A 42 -8.49 -15.65 -5.13
N SER A 43 -8.95 -14.73 -5.98
CA SER A 43 -8.67 -14.77 -7.43
C SER A 43 -7.17 -14.74 -7.71
N MET A 44 -6.43 -13.90 -6.99
CA MET A 44 -4.97 -13.82 -7.07
C MET A 44 -4.29 -15.20 -6.89
N TYR A 45 -4.67 -15.94 -5.87
CA TYR A 45 -4.15 -17.29 -5.61
C TYR A 45 -4.57 -18.30 -6.68
N ARG A 46 -5.82 -18.23 -7.15
CA ARG A 46 -6.35 -19.16 -8.17
C ARG A 46 -5.61 -19.00 -9.49
N THR A 47 -5.17 -17.79 -9.83
CA THR A 47 -4.45 -17.51 -11.07
C THR A 47 -2.92 -17.62 -10.96
N ARG A 48 -2.37 -18.06 -9.83
CA ARG A 48 -0.92 -18.06 -9.59
C ARG A 48 -0.10 -18.95 -10.54
N ASN A 49 -0.74 -19.93 -11.18
CA ASN A 49 -0.12 -20.81 -12.18
C ASN A 49 -0.60 -20.52 -13.61
N ASN A 50 -1.45 -19.50 -13.79
CA ASN A 50 -1.92 -19.10 -15.11
C ASN A 50 -0.86 -18.23 -15.79
N TYR A 51 -0.83 -18.28 -17.12
CA TYR A 51 -0.06 -17.31 -17.89
C TYR A 51 -0.68 -15.92 -17.75
N MET A 52 0.02 -14.99 -17.09
CA MET A 52 -0.45 -13.62 -16.79
C MET A 52 0.36 -12.56 -17.57
N PRO A 53 0.37 -12.59 -18.92
CA PRO A 53 1.27 -11.75 -19.71
C PRO A 53 1.02 -10.26 -19.48
N PHE A 54 -0.24 -9.86 -19.29
CA PHE A 54 -0.66 -8.46 -19.18
C PHE A 54 -0.54 -7.88 -17.77
N ALA A 55 -0.09 -8.65 -16.78
CA ALA A 55 0.26 -8.09 -15.47
C ALA A 55 1.37 -7.04 -15.64
N LEU A 56 1.30 -5.95 -14.88
CA LEU A 56 2.22 -4.81 -15.04
C LEU A 56 3.69 -5.23 -14.97
N GLY A 57 4.08 -6.06 -13.99
CA GLY A 57 5.45 -6.56 -13.86
C GLY A 57 5.93 -7.31 -15.10
N ASN A 58 5.09 -8.19 -15.66
CA ASN A 58 5.39 -8.90 -16.92
C ASN A 58 5.49 -7.96 -18.13
N GLN A 59 4.68 -6.89 -18.20
CA GLN A 59 4.80 -5.89 -19.27
C GLN A 59 6.10 -5.09 -19.18
N PHE A 60 6.49 -4.62 -17.99
CA PHE A 60 7.76 -3.92 -17.78
C PHE A 60 8.96 -4.83 -18.06
N LYS A 61 8.89 -6.10 -17.64
CA LYS A 61 9.91 -7.11 -17.95
C LYS A 61 10.13 -7.28 -19.45
N ARG A 62 9.06 -7.27 -20.26
CA ARG A 62 9.17 -7.32 -21.74
C ARG A 62 9.87 -6.09 -22.33
N MET A 63 9.87 -4.96 -21.62
CA MET A 63 10.59 -3.73 -21.99
C MET A 63 12.00 -3.66 -21.41
N GLY A 64 12.51 -4.76 -20.84
CA GLY A 64 13.83 -4.84 -20.21
C GLY A 64 13.92 -4.16 -18.85
N VAL A 65 12.80 -3.89 -18.18
CA VAL A 65 12.76 -3.28 -16.84
C VAL A 65 12.46 -4.36 -15.80
N GLU A 66 13.36 -4.57 -14.86
CA GLU A 66 13.12 -5.46 -13.74
C GLU A 66 12.08 -4.83 -12.80
N SER A 67 11.09 -5.64 -12.39
CA SER A 67 10.03 -5.20 -11.50
C SER A 67 10.21 -5.79 -10.11
N LYS A 68 10.07 -4.97 -9.08
CA LYS A 68 10.21 -5.37 -7.67
C LYS A 68 8.89 -5.14 -6.94
N ALA A 69 8.56 -6.02 -5.99
CA ALA A 69 7.39 -5.85 -5.16
C ALA A 69 7.72 -6.08 -3.68
N TYR A 70 7.25 -5.18 -2.84
CA TYR A 70 7.57 -5.15 -1.41
C TYR A 70 6.29 -5.18 -0.58
N HIS A 71 6.30 -6.00 0.46
CA HIS A 71 5.22 -6.07 1.44
C HIS A 71 5.78 -6.19 2.85
N ASN A 72 5.37 -5.30 3.75
CA ASN A 72 5.87 -5.26 5.12
C ASN A 72 5.28 -6.31 6.06
N HIS A 73 4.46 -7.22 5.54
CA HIS A 73 4.03 -8.39 6.27
C HIS A 73 4.69 -9.68 5.77
N THR A 74 4.37 -10.81 6.42
CA THR A 74 4.94 -12.13 6.11
C THR A 74 4.81 -12.47 4.63
N TYR A 75 5.92 -12.85 4.00
CA TYR A 75 6.01 -13.07 2.56
C TYR A 75 5.08 -14.18 2.02
N THR A 76 4.65 -15.12 2.87
CA THR A 76 3.71 -16.20 2.50
C THR A 76 2.25 -15.85 2.71
N TYR A 77 1.94 -14.69 3.30
CA TYR A 77 0.56 -14.26 3.51
C TYR A 77 -0.13 -14.11 2.15
N TYR A 78 -1.34 -14.66 2.01
CA TYR A 78 -2.04 -14.85 0.73
C TYR A 78 -1.23 -15.55 -0.38
N GLN A 79 -0.19 -16.32 -0.02
CA GLN A 79 0.74 -16.99 -0.93
C GLN A 79 1.38 -16.01 -1.92
N ARG A 80 1.74 -14.79 -1.46
CA ARG A 80 2.42 -13.79 -2.29
C ARG A 80 3.76 -14.27 -2.85
N ASN A 81 4.42 -15.15 -2.12
CA ASN A 81 5.61 -15.88 -2.57
C ASN A 81 5.40 -16.69 -3.86
N GLU A 82 4.18 -17.07 -4.21
CA GLU A 82 3.85 -17.76 -5.46
C GLU A 82 3.23 -16.81 -6.49
N THR A 83 2.36 -15.89 -6.05
CA THR A 83 1.58 -15.04 -6.97
C THR A 83 2.42 -13.92 -7.57
N HIS A 84 3.21 -13.20 -6.77
CA HIS A 84 3.95 -12.03 -7.25
C HIS A 84 5.06 -12.39 -8.26
N PRO A 85 5.82 -13.49 -8.08
CA PRO A 85 6.71 -13.98 -9.14
C PRO A 85 5.98 -14.29 -10.45
N ASN A 86 4.78 -14.88 -10.40
CA ASN A 86 3.98 -15.13 -11.61
C ASN A 86 3.53 -13.84 -12.32
N LEU A 87 3.30 -12.77 -11.56
CA LEU A 87 2.99 -11.44 -12.10
C LEU A 87 4.22 -10.68 -12.64
N GLY A 88 5.41 -11.26 -12.52
CA GLY A 88 6.66 -10.72 -13.07
C GLY A 88 7.50 -9.92 -12.09
N TYR A 89 7.25 -10.04 -10.78
CA TYR A 89 7.97 -9.30 -9.75
C TYR A 89 9.03 -10.14 -9.03
N LEU A 90 10.17 -9.53 -8.71
CA LEU A 90 11.02 -9.97 -7.61
C LEU A 90 10.35 -9.57 -6.30
N PHE A 91 9.82 -10.57 -5.58
CA PHE A 91 8.99 -10.32 -4.40
C PHE A 91 9.77 -10.46 -3.09
N LYS A 92 9.64 -9.44 -2.22
CA LYS A 92 10.27 -9.38 -0.91
C LYS A 92 9.26 -8.94 0.16
N GLY A 93 9.24 -9.66 1.27
CA GLY A 93 8.49 -9.34 2.48
C GLY A 93 9.14 -9.95 3.72
N LYS A 94 8.45 -9.83 4.86
CA LYS A 94 9.01 -10.30 6.14
C LYS A 94 9.23 -11.81 6.09
N GLY A 95 10.47 -12.23 6.32
CA GLY A 95 10.89 -13.63 6.28
C GLY A 95 11.52 -14.12 4.96
N ASN A 96 11.59 -13.29 3.90
CA ASN A 96 12.36 -13.61 2.68
C ASN A 96 13.22 -12.43 2.17
N GLY A 97 13.76 -11.63 3.09
CA GLY A 97 14.74 -10.58 2.78
C GLY A 97 14.35 -9.18 3.22
N LEU A 98 13.09 -8.94 3.59
CA LEU A 98 12.71 -7.69 4.27
C LEU A 98 12.98 -7.82 5.77
N VAL A 99 13.78 -6.90 6.30
CA VAL A 99 14.02 -6.75 7.74
C VAL A 99 13.52 -5.37 8.13
N LEU A 100 12.56 -5.35 9.05
CA LEU A 100 12.03 -4.13 9.64
C LEU A 100 12.71 -3.88 10.98
N GLU A 101 12.78 -2.61 11.40
CA GLU A 101 13.41 -2.23 12.66
C GLU A 101 12.56 -2.67 13.86
N SER A 102 11.24 -2.66 13.69
CA SER A 102 10.27 -3.03 14.70
C SER A 102 9.56 -4.34 14.39
N ASP A 103 9.20 -5.07 15.44
CA ASP A 103 8.33 -6.26 15.38
C ASP A 103 6.98 -5.93 16.03
N VAL A 104 6.12 -5.25 15.27
CA VAL A 104 4.84 -4.69 15.73
C VAL A 104 3.72 -5.00 14.74
N TRP A 105 2.47 -4.80 15.16
CA TRP A 105 1.30 -4.97 14.30
C TRP A 105 0.33 -3.79 14.39
N PRO A 106 -0.13 -3.25 13.24
CA PRO A 106 0.39 -3.48 11.89
C PRO A 106 1.83 -2.96 11.70
N GLU A 107 2.57 -3.53 10.75
CA GLU A 107 3.94 -3.12 10.44
C GLU A 107 4.02 -1.69 9.83
N SER A 108 5.15 -1.02 10.06
CA SER A 108 5.38 0.35 9.58
C SER A 108 5.67 0.38 8.08
N ASP A 109 4.96 1.25 7.34
CA ASP A 109 5.25 1.50 5.92
C ASP A 109 6.53 2.32 5.74
N LEU A 110 6.83 3.21 6.68
CA LEU A 110 8.06 4.01 6.67
C LEU A 110 9.30 3.11 6.80
N GLU A 111 9.26 2.12 7.70
CA GLU A 111 10.35 1.14 7.82
C GLU A 111 10.52 0.31 6.55
N MET A 112 9.41 -0.06 5.88
CA MET A 112 9.47 -0.75 4.58
C MET A 112 10.18 0.09 3.53
N ILE A 113 9.80 1.36 3.37
CA ILE A 113 10.42 2.27 2.41
C ILE A 113 11.91 2.43 2.73
N ASN A 114 12.27 2.68 3.99
CA ASN A 114 13.66 2.81 4.41
C ASN A 114 14.50 1.57 4.08
N ALA A 115 13.94 0.39 4.29
CA ALA A 115 14.65 -0.87 4.06
C ALA A 115 14.82 -1.23 2.58
N THR A 116 14.07 -0.60 1.66
CA THR A 116 13.94 -1.10 0.27
C THR A 116 14.22 -0.08 -0.82
N VAL A 117 14.07 1.22 -0.56
CA VAL A 117 14.21 2.26 -1.59
C VAL A 117 15.59 2.26 -2.24
N ASP A 118 16.64 2.05 -1.45
CA ASP A 118 18.02 2.05 -1.92
C ASP A 118 18.33 0.84 -2.85
N GLU A 119 17.45 -0.16 -2.92
CA GLU A 119 17.63 -1.36 -3.76
C GLU A 119 17.39 -1.12 -5.26
N TYR A 120 16.64 -0.08 -5.62
CA TYR A 120 16.28 0.20 -7.02
C TYR A 120 16.53 1.65 -7.44
N ILE A 121 16.75 2.56 -6.50
CA ILE A 121 16.81 3.99 -6.81
C ILE A 121 17.98 4.38 -7.74
N GLY A 122 19.04 3.59 -7.74
CA GLY A 122 20.19 3.75 -8.64
C GLY A 122 20.00 3.13 -10.03
N GLU A 123 18.88 2.44 -10.28
CA GLU A 123 18.60 1.83 -11.58
C GLU A 123 18.24 2.90 -12.62
N GLU A 124 18.61 2.65 -13.89
CA GLU A 124 18.26 3.57 -14.99
C GLU A 124 16.75 3.70 -15.15
N ARG A 125 16.04 2.57 -15.04
CA ARG A 125 14.58 2.42 -15.09
C ARG A 125 14.17 1.36 -14.08
N PHE A 126 13.13 1.61 -13.30
CA PHE A 126 12.57 0.65 -12.35
C PHE A 126 11.04 0.65 -12.42
N HIS A 127 10.44 -0.48 -12.06
CA HIS A 127 9.01 -0.57 -11.73
C HIS A 127 8.86 -1.22 -10.36
N VAL A 128 8.24 -0.52 -9.42
CA VAL A 128 8.14 -0.97 -8.03
C VAL A 128 6.69 -0.95 -7.57
N TYR A 129 6.26 -2.05 -6.96
CA TYR A 129 4.95 -2.17 -6.32
C TYR A 129 5.12 -2.28 -4.80
N TYR A 130 4.60 -1.31 -4.06
CA TYR A 130 4.55 -1.35 -2.60
C TYR A 130 3.15 -1.72 -2.12
N LEU A 131 3.06 -2.78 -1.32
CA LEU A 131 1.84 -3.14 -0.60
C LEU A 131 2.01 -2.84 0.88
N THR A 132 1.37 -1.75 1.31
CA THR A 132 1.41 -1.18 2.65
C THR A 132 0.48 -1.89 3.64
N VAL A 133 0.76 -1.74 4.94
CA VAL A 133 0.03 -2.40 6.04
C VAL A 133 -0.29 -1.46 7.20
N SER A 134 0.36 -0.30 7.33
CA SER A 134 0.16 0.60 8.48
C SER A 134 -1.32 0.97 8.73
N GLY A 135 -2.08 1.13 7.65
CA GLY A 135 -3.50 1.47 7.62
C GLY A 135 -4.47 0.28 7.83
N HIS A 136 -3.98 -0.90 8.22
CA HIS A 136 -4.84 -2.07 8.43
C HIS A 136 -5.81 -1.88 9.60
N MET A 137 -6.96 -2.58 9.56
CA MET A 137 -8.04 -2.53 10.56
C MET A 137 -7.57 -2.87 11.99
N ASN A 138 -8.47 -2.64 12.97
CA ASN A 138 -8.23 -2.49 14.42
C ASN A 138 -7.86 -1.05 14.82
N TYR A 139 -8.55 -0.08 14.21
CA TYR A 139 -8.37 1.36 14.42
C TYR A 139 -8.67 1.81 15.85
N THR A 140 -7.74 1.52 16.75
CA THR A 140 -7.72 1.93 18.15
C THR A 140 -6.27 2.18 18.55
N PHE A 141 -6.04 2.98 19.59
CA PHE A 141 -4.68 3.23 20.09
C PHE A 141 -4.06 2.05 20.86
N MET A 142 -4.77 0.93 21.01
CA MET A 142 -4.22 -0.31 21.58
C MET A 142 -4.05 -1.41 20.53
N GLY A 143 -4.96 -1.49 19.56
CA GLY A 143 -5.00 -2.56 18.56
C GLY A 143 -4.21 -2.28 17.27
N ASN A 144 -3.76 -1.05 17.06
CA ASN A 144 -2.92 -0.68 15.92
C ASN A 144 -1.69 0.11 16.38
N SER A 145 -0.49 -0.45 16.16
CA SER A 145 0.77 0.16 16.59
C SER A 145 1.07 1.51 15.92
N MET A 146 0.64 1.71 14.66
CA MET A 146 0.84 2.97 13.95
C MET A 146 -0.11 4.06 14.46
N ALA A 147 -1.35 3.69 14.80
CA ALA A 147 -2.24 4.58 15.53
C ALA A 147 -1.63 5.02 16.88
N TYR A 148 -1.10 4.07 17.67
CA TYR A 148 -0.45 4.38 18.94
C TYR A 148 0.75 5.33 18.77
N LYS A 149 1.65 5.02 17.83
CA LYS A 149 2.83 5.82 17.50
C LYS A 149 2.48 7.27 17.16
N ASN A 150 1.38 7.48 16.45
CA ASN A 150 0.96 8.79 15.95
C ASN A 150 -0.16 9.45 16.78
N ARG A 151 -0.55 8.87 17.93
CA ARG A 151 -1.70 9.31 18.74
C ARG A 151 -1.71 10.80 19.09
N LYS A 152 -0.56 11.34 19.48
CA LYS A 152 -0.44 12.76 19.88
C LYS A 152 -0.77 13.74 18.74
N LEU A 153 -0.61 13.31 17.49
CA LEU A 153 -0.83 14.17 16.32
C LEU A 153 -2.31 14.34 15.97
N VAL A 154 -3.19 13.53 16.57
CA VAL A 154 -4.62 13.50 16.28
C VAL A 154 -5.48 13.79 17.52
N GLU A 155 -4.88 14.09 18.67
CA GLU A 155 -5.57 14.16 19.95
C GLU A 155 -6.64 15.26 19.99
N ASP A 156 -6.35 16.40 19.38
CA ASP A 156 -7.21 17.58 19.35
C ASP A 156 -8.23 17.57 18.20
N LEU A 157 -8.24 16.55 17.35
CA LEU A 157 -9.20 16.50 16.24
C LEU A 157 -10.64 16.36 16.77
N PRO A 158 -11.64 16.92 16.08
CA PRO A 158 -13.05 16.84 16.50
C PRO A 158 -13.70 15.52 16.05
N TYR A 159 -13.02 14.39 16.26
CA TYR A 159 -13.47 13.05 15.87
C TYR A 159 -13.51 12.08 17.06
N SER A 160 -14.27 11.00 16.92
CA SER A 160 -14.31 9.84 17.80
C SER A 160 -12.93 9.17 17.87
N SER A 161 -12.70 8.39 18.94
CA SER A 161 -11.39 7.77 19.19
C SER A 161 -10.95 6.85 18.04
N ASP A 162 -11.88 6.13 17.43
CA ASP A 162 -11.55 5.17 16.36
C ASP A 162 -11.22 5.90 15.06
N VAL A 163 -11.96 6.97 14.74
CA VAL A 163 -11.68 7.82 13.57
C VAL A 163 -10.34 8.54 13.73
N LYS A 164 -10.03 9.05 14.94
CA LYS A 164 -8.68 9.56 15.26
C LYS A 164 -7.61 8.50 15.04
N ALA A 165 -7.82 7.29 15.53
CA ALA A 165 -6.86 6.19 15.38
C ALA A 165 -6.65 5.84 13.90
N TYR A 166 -7.69 5.82 13.07
CA TYR A 166 -7.57 5.65 11.62
C TYR A 166 -6.71 6.74 10.98
N ILE A 167 -7.00 8.02 11.27
CA ILE A 167 -6.20 9.15 10.77
C ILE A 167 -4.74 9.02 11.21
N ALA A 168 -4.49 8.61 12.45
CA ALA A 168 -3.15 8.37 12.97
C ALA A 168 -2.40 7.25 12.23
N CYS A 169 -3.10 6.22 11.74
CA CYS A 169 -2.49 5.20 10.87
C CYS A 169 -2.01 5.82 9.56
N GLN A 170 -2.84 6.66 8.92
CA GLN A 170 -2.51 7.27 7.62
C GLN A 170 -1.32 8.25 7.69
N ILE A 171 -1.02 8.79 8.87
CA ILE A 171 0.20 9.59 9.08
C ILE A 171 1.47 8.75 8.84
N GLU A 172 1.43 7.44 9.11
CA GLU A 172 2.58 6.57 8.82
C GLU A 172 2.81 6.42 7.31
N LEU A 173 1.74 6.26 6.52
CA LEU A 173 1.81 6.29 5.06
C LEU A 173 2.28 7.65 4.53
N ASP A 174 1.78 8.77 5.10
CA ASP A 174 2.22 10.12 4.73
C ASP A 174 3.75 10.29 4.86
N ARG A 175 4.30 9.80 5.97
CA ARG A 175 5.76 9.79 6.24
C ARG A 175 6.52 8.83 5.34
N ALA A 176 5.96 7.65 5.05
CA ALA A 176 6.57 6.71 4.12
C ALA A 176 6.71 7.33 2.72
N LEU A 177 5.70 8.07 2.26
CA LEU A 177 5.74 8.81 1.00
C LEU A 177 6.68 10.02 1.07
N GLU A 178 6.72 10.73 2.19
CA GLU A 178 7.70 11.81 2.41
C GLU A 178 9.13 11.30 2.21
N GLN A 179 9.44 10.18 2.85
CA GLN A 179 10.75 9.55 2.78
C GLN A 179 11.07 9.00 1.38
N LEU A 180 10.10 8.38 0.71
CA LEU A 180 10.28 7.91 -0.67
C LEU A 180 10.61 9.08 -1.60
N ILE A 181 9.83 10.15 -1.55
CA ILE A 181 10.04 11.33 -2.41
C ILE A 181 11.38 11.98 -2.10
N LYS A 182 11.72 12.16 -0.82
CA LYS A 182 13.02 12.69 -0.40
C LYS A 182 14.18 11.88 -0.99
N LYS A 183 14.11 10.56 -0.92
CA LYS A 183 15.13 9.68 -1.50
C LYS A 183 15.23 9.84 -3.01
N LEU A 184 14.10 9.90 -3.71
CA LEU A 184 14.05 10.15 -5.17
C LEU A 184 14.63 11.52 -5.55
N GLU A 185 14.39 12.56 -4.75
CA GLU A 185 14.96 13.90 -4.92
C GLU A 185 16.48 13.89 -4.69
N GLU A 186 16.95 13.26 -3.60
CA GLU A 186 18.38 13.11 -3.27
C GLU A 186 19.15 12.34 -4.35
N ALA A 187 18.52 11.34 -4.97
CA ALA A 187 19.07 10.59 -6.09
C ALA A 187 18.92 11.29 -7.46
N ASN A 188 18.28 12.47 -7.51
CA ASN A 188 18.02 13.24 -8.72
C ASN A 188 17.21 12.45 -9.78
N VAL A 189 16.24 11.65 -9.32
CA VAL A 189 15.35 10.84 -10.18
C VAL A 189 13.86 11.16 -9.99
N ALA A 190 13.51 12.01 -9.04
CA ALA A 190 12.11 12.40 -8.76
C ALA A 190 11.37 12.89 -10.01
N ASP A 191 11.95 13.82 -10.77
CA ASP A 191 11.33 14.43 -11.95
C ASP A 191 11.03 13.45 -13.09
N ARG A 192 11.67 12.27 -13.07
CA ARG A 192 11.48 11.20 -14.07
C ARG A 192 10.77 9.97 -13.49
N THR A 193 10.21 10.08 -12.29
CA THR A 193 9.52 8.98 -11.60
C THR A 193 8.02 9.26 -11.50
N VAL A 194 7.20 8.29 -11.93
CA VAL A 194 5.76 8.34 -11.72
C VAL A 194 5.41 7.62 -10.43
N ILE A 195 4.77 8.32 -9.49
CA ILE A 195 4.19 7.72 -8.28
C ILE A 195 2.69 7.62 -8.49
N ALA A 196 2.16 6.40 -8.48
CA ALA A 196 0.73 6.12 -8.54
C ALA A 196 0.27 5.52 -7.21
N LEU A 197 -0.65 6.20 -6.53
CA LEU A 197 -1.26 5.73 -5.29
C LEU A 197 -2.70 5.30 -5.57
N SER A 198 -3.07 4.09 -5.13
CA SER A 198 -4.42 3.56 -5.21
C SER A 198 -4.80 2.92 -3.88
N ALA A 199 -6.04 3.13 -3.46
CA ALA A 199 -6.62 2.32 -2.38
C ALA A 199 -6.99 0.93 -2.91
N ASP A 200 -6.87 -0.09 -2.08
CA ASP A 200 -7.30 -1.46 -2.36
C ASP A 200 -8.78 -1.67 -1.98
N HIS A 201 -9.21 -1.06 -0.88
CA HIS A 201 -10.59 -1.07 -0.40
C HIS A 201 -10.89 0.08 0.57
N TYR A 202 -12.16 0.27 0.91
CA TYR A 202 -12.63 1.11 2.02
C TYR A 202 -12.21 0.52 3.39
N PRO A 203 -12.31 1.25 4.51
CA PRO A 203 -12.02 0.72 5.85
C PRO A 203 -13.02 -0.38 6.28
N TYR A 204 -12.83 -1.61 5.79
CA TYR A 204 -13.74 -2.71 6.06
C TYR A 204 -13.76 -3.07 7.55
N GLY A 205 -14.91 -3.55 8.04
CA GLY A 205 -15.11 -3.88 9.44
C GLY A 205 -15.50 -2.69 10.33
N TRP A 206 -15.61 -1.49 9.79
CA TRP A 206 -16.27 -0.37 10.47
C TRP A 206 -17.78 -0.34 10.24
N GLU A 207 -18.48 0.13 11.27
CA GLU A 207 -19.89 0.53 11.18
C GLU A 207 -20.03 1.79 10.31
N LYS A 208 -21.18 1.94 9.65
CA LYS A 208 -21.42 3.01 8.68
C LYS A 208 -21.23 4.39 9.30
N GLU A 209 -21.65 4.56 10.55
CA GLU A 209 -21.59 5.82 11.30
C GLU A 209 -20.16 6.36 11.41
N LYS A 210 -19.15 5.48 11.49
CA LYS A 210 -17.73 5.88 11.52
C LYS A 210 -17.23 6.32 10.14
N LEU A 211 -17.76 5.71 9.08
CA LEU A 211 -17.47 6.12 7.69
C LEU A 211 -18.11 7.49 7.41
N ASP A 212 -19.35 7.69 7.82
CA ASP A 212 -20.07 8.96 7.69
C ASP A 212 -19.36 10.08 8.46
N GLU A 213 -18.92 9.79 9.69
CA GLU A 213 -18.13 10.72 10.50
C GLU A 213 -16.84 11.14 9.80
N LEU A 214 -16.07 10.17 9.29
CA LEU A 214 -14.82 10.44 8.57
C LEU A 214 -15.07 11.24 7.28
N ALA A 215 -16.15 10.94 6.56
CA ALA A 215 -16.52 11.63 5.32
C ALA A 215 -17.13 13.02 5.55
N GLY A 216 -17.61 13.30 6.77
CA GLY A 216 -18.35 14.52 7.10
C GLY A 216 -19.75 14.61 6.46
N HIS A 217 -20.26 13.50 5.91
CA HIS A 217 -21.59 13.37 5.33
C HIS A 217 -22.01 11.89 5.27
N GLU A 218 -23.29 11.61 5.06
CA GLU A 218 -23.79 10.25 4.88
C GLU A 218 -23.30 9.66 3.54
N VAL A 219 -22.53 8.57 3.60
CA VAL A 219 -22.02 7.84 2.42
C VAL A 219 -22.91 6.67 1.99
#